data_AF-A0A1W1HMI1-F1
#
_entry.id   AF-A0A1W1HMI1-F1
#
_cell.length_a   1.000
_cell.length_b   1.000
_cell.length_c   1.000
_cell.angle_alpha   90.00
_cell.angle_beta   90.00
_cell.angle_gamma   90.00
#
_symmetry.space_group_name_H-M   'P 1'
#
loop_
_entity.id
_entity.type
_entity.pdbx_description
1 polymer ?
#
loop_
_entity_poly.entity_id
_entity_poly.type
_entity_poly.pdbx_seq_one_letter_code
_entity_poly.pdbx_strand_id
1 'polypeptide(L)'
;MLRGKKRWRMSAASSLDTGPLHDHRSIEQLTIQALEAARAGDWDQVDACYSARGIRLAACELDRTVAQQLLRMDEEVRAAILVAQAGISGQLADAAQVKRHLRQLRESSGQLASERVTIDREA
;
A
#
# COMPACT_ATOMS: atom_id res chain seq x y z
N MET A 1 -19.68 -62.18 -34.39
CA MET A 1 -18.30 -62.01 -33.90
C MET A 1 -18.05 -60.53 -33.58
N LEU A 2 -17.83 -60.25 -32.28
CA LEU A 2 -16.92 -59.24 -31.66
C LEU A 2 -16.90 -57.80 -32.22
N ARG A 3 -17.59 -56.84 -31.59
CA ARG A 3 -17.13 -55.89 -30.53
C ARG A 3 -16.03 -54.91 -30.96
N GLY A 4 -16.32 -53.61 -30.88
CA GLY A 4 -15.33 -52.54 -31.01
C GLY A 4 -15.77 -51.15 -30.55
N LYS A 5 -16.49 -51.04 -29.42
CA LYS A 5 -16.59 -49.77 -28.66
C LYS A 5 -15.17 -49.38 -28.20
N LYS A 6 -14.73 -48.15 -28.45
CA LYS A 6 -14.26 -47.24 -27.38
C LYS A 6 -13.91 -45.83 -27.90
N ARG A 7 -14.63 -44.87 -27.31
CA ARG A 7 -14.47 -43.42 -27.33
C ARG A 7 -13.59 -43.05 -26.14
N TRP A 8 -12.50 -42.33 -26.33
CA TRP A 8 -11.74 -41.63 -25.27
C TRP A 8 -11.15 -40.37 -25.91
N ARG A 9 -11.84 -39.23 -25.82
CA ARG A 9 -11.68 -38.16 -24.81
C ARG A 9 -10.25 -37.62 -24.74
N MET A 10 -10.12 -36.39 -25.23
CA MET A 10 -9.00 -35.48 -25.06
C MET A 10 -8.53 -35.51 -23.60
N SER A 11 -7.25 -35.83 -23.40
CA SER A 11 -6.57 -35.58 -22.14
C SER A 11 -6.46 -34.07 -21.97
N ALA A 12 -7.45 -33.48 -21.30
CA ALA A 12 -7.23 -32.24 -20.57
C ALA A 12 -6.05 -32.51 -19.63
N ALA A 13 -5.05 -31.65 -19.69
CA ALA A 13 -4.01 -31.58 -18.70
C ALA A 13 -4.70 -31.39 -17.33
N SER A 14 -4.87 -32.48 -16.59
CA SER A 14 -5.08 -32.43 -15.16
C SER A 14 -3.81 -31.82 -14.60
N SER A 15 -3.79 -30.50 -14.47
CA SER A 15 -2.95 -29.80 -13.52
C SER A 15 -3.23 -30.46 -12.18
N LEU A 16 -2.32 -31.35 -11.78
CA LEU A 16 -2.30 -32.02 -10.50
C LEU A 16 -2.25 -30.94 -9.42
N ASP A 17 -3.43 -30.63 -8.89
CA ASP A 17 -3.73 -30.71 -7.47
C ASP A 17 -2.49 -30.65 -6.56
N THR A 18 -1.99 -29.43 -6.33
CA THR A 18 -1.14 -29.16 -5.17
C THR A 18 -2.03 -29.10 -3.94
N GLY A 19 -2.05 -30.20 -3.17
CA GLY A 19 -2.51 -30.18 -1.78
C GLY A 19 -1.74 -29.16 -0.92
N PRO A 20 -2.18 -28.89 0.33
CA PRO A 20 -2.08 -27.60 1.01
C PRO A 20 -0.65 -27.25 1.46
N LEU A 21 0.19 -26.85 0.52
CA LEU A 21 1.22 -25.86 0.78
C LEU A 21 0.49 -24.52 0.82
N HIS A 22 -0.01 -24.16 2.01
CA HIS A 22 -0.63 -22.89 2.28
C HIS A 22 0.23 -21.77 1.64
N ASP A 23 -0.39 -20.97 0.78
CA ASP A 23 0.26 -20.15 -0.25
C ASP A 23 0.97 -18.91 0.35
N HIS A 24 2.00 -19.16 1.16
CA HIS A 24 2.88 -18.16 1.75
C HIS A 24 3.61 -17.34 0.68
N ARG A 25 3.88 -17.92 -0.49
CA ARG A 25 4.46 -17.20 -1.63
C ARG A 25 3.59 -16.02 -2.06
N SER A 26 2.29 -16.21 -2.05
CA SER A 26 1.35 -15.13 -2.37
C SER A 26 1.30 -14.05 -1.27
N ILE A 27 1.58 -14.39 -0.02
CA ILE A 27 1.71 -13.45 1.11
C ILE A 27 3.02 -12.65 0.97
N GLU A 28 4.13 -13.32 0.65
CA GLU A 28 5.42 -12.68 0.35
C GLU A 28 5.29 -11.70 -0.81
N GLN A 29 4.59 -12.09 -1.89
CA GLN A 29 4.37 -11.23 -3.04
C GLN A 29 3.60 -9.96 -2.66
N LEU A 30 2.57 -10.08 -1.81
CA LEU A 30 1.83 -8.91 -1.30
C LEU A 30 2.73 -8.02 -0.44
N THR A 31 3.64 -8.58 0.35
CA THR A 31 4.61 -7.79 1.13
C THR A 31 5.63 -7.08 0.23
N ILE A 32 6.09 -7.72 -0.86
CA ILE A 32 6.95 -7.09 -1.87
C ILE A 32 6.22 -5.92 -2.54
N GLN A 33 4.97 -6.12 -2.97
CA GLN A 33 4.16 -5.06 -3.56
C GLN A 33 3.91 -3.90 -2.58
N ALA A 34 3.66 -4.20 -1.30
CA ALA A 34 3.55 -3.17 -0.26
C ALA A 34 4.85 -2.38 -0.11
N LEU A 35 6.01 -3.03 -0.17
CA LEU A 35 7.30 -2.36 -0.10
C LEU A 35 7.53 -1.42 -1.29
N GLU A 36 7.23 -1.87 -2.50
CA GLU A 36 7.34 -1.06 -3.71
C GLU A 36 6.39 0.15 -3.66
N ALA A 37 5.14 -0.07 -3.26
CA ALA A 37 4.16 1.00 -3.07
C ALA A 37 4.60 2.01 -1.99
N ALA A 38 5.10 1.53 -0.85
CA ALA A 38 5.61 2.39 0.23
C ALA A 38 6.80 3.25 -0.23
N ARG A 39 7.70 2.69 -1.05
CA ARG A 39 8.82 3.46 -1.64
C ARG A 39 8.35 4.49 -2.66
N ALA A 40 7.27 4.20 -3.39
CA ALA A 40 6.65 5.13 -4.33
C ALA A 40 5.76 6.19 -3.65
N GLY A 41 5.41 6.00 -2.37
CA GLY A 41 4.46 6.84 -1.64
C GLY A 41 3.00 6.58 -2.00
N ASP A 42 2.69 5.42 -2.59
CA ASP A 42 1.32 5.00 -2.91
C ASP A 42 0.68 4.31 -1.71
N TRP A 43 0.12 5.11 -0.80
CA TRP A 43 -0.41 4.62 0.48
C TRP A 43 -1.70 3.79 0.33
N ASP A 44 -2.51 4.09 -0.68
CA ASP A 44 -3.74 3.32 -0.96
C ASP A 44 -3.36 1.90 -1.41
N GLN A 45 -2.33 1.76 -2.25
CA GLN A 45 -1.82 0.46 -2.65
C GLN A 45 -1.16 -0.30 -1.48
N VAL A 46 -0.48 0.39 -0.57
CA VAL A 46 0.04 -0.23 0.67
C VAL A 46 -1.11 -0.82 1.50
N ASP A 47 -2.18 -0.06 1.72
CA ASP A 47 -3.35 -0.52 2.47
C ASP A 47 -4.06 -1.70 1.79
N ALA A 48 -4.24 -1.64 0.46
CA ALA A 48 -4.81 -2.72 -0.32
C ALA A 48 -3.98 -4.02 -0.20
N CYS A 49 -2.65 -3.90 -0.25
CA CYS A 49 -1.74 -5.04 -0.07
C CYS A 49 -1.90 -5.67 1.32
N TYR A 50 -1.89 -4.86 2.40
CA TYR A 50 -2.02 -5.39 3.76
C TYR A 50 -3.42 -5.95 4.05
N SER A 51 -4.47 -5.36 3.47
CA SER A 51 -5.84 -5.88 3.55
C SER A 51 -5.95 -7.27 2.90
N ALA A 52 -5.45 -7.42 1.66
CA ALA A 52 -5.43 -8.71 0.98
C ALA A 52 -4.54 -9.73 1.72
N ARG A 53 -3.43 -9.27 2.30
CA ARG A 53 -2.50 -10.11 3.07
C ARG A 53 -3.14 -10.65 4.34
N GLY A 54 -3.90 -9.83 5.05
CA GLY A 54 -4.64 -10.22 6.26
C GLY A 54 -5.62 -11.36 5.99
N ILE A 55 -6.36 -11.29 4.87
CA ILE A 55 -7.30 -12.35 4.45
C ILE A 55 -6.55 -13.67 4.21
N ARG A 56 -5.39 -13.62 3.55
CA ARG A 56 -4.59 -14.82 3.26
C ARG A 56 -3.95 -15.42 4.50
N LEU A 57 -3.42 -14.57 5.40
CA LEU A 57 -2.86 -15.01 6.68
C LEU A 57 -3.90 -15.73 7.53
N ALA A 58 -5.15 -15.26 7.54
CA ALA A 58 -6.23 -15.91 8.29
C ALA A 58 -6.58 -17.32 7.81
N ALA A 59 -6.22 -17.67 6.56
CA ALA A 59 -6.47 -18.97 5.95
C ALA A 59 -5.22 -19.87 5.87
N CYS A 60 -4.10 -19.45 6.45
CA CYS A 60 -2.79 -20.05 6.29
C CYS A 60 -2.23 -20.53 7.63
N GLU A 61 -1.83 -21.80 7.71
CA GLU A 61 -0.97 -22.28 8.78
C GLU A 61 0.49 -21.96 8.41
N LEU A 62 1.15 -21.16 9.25
CA LEU A 62 2.54 -20.75 9.03
C LEU A 62 3.46 -21.47 10.01
N ASP A 63 4.52 -22.07 9.49
CA ASP A 63 5.63 -22.48 10.35
C ASP A 63 6.40 -21.25 10.87
N ARG A 64 7.19 -21.48 11.92
CA ARG A 64 7.95 -20.42 12.60
C ARG A 64 8.97 -19.76 11.68
N THR A 65 9.59 -20.50 10.77
CA THR A 65 10.63 -19.99 9.88
C THR A 65 10.01 -19.03 8.85
N VAL A 66 8.87 -19.40 8.26
CA VAL A 66 8.15 -18.54 7.33
C VAL A 66 7.60 -17.29 8.04
N ALA A 67 7.04 -17.43 9.24
CA ALA A 67 6.58 -16.29 10.02
C ALA A 67 7.71 -15.29 10.33
N GLN A 68 8.90 -15.77 10.70
CA GLN A 68 10.08 -14.93 10.92
C GLN A 68 10.54 -14.22 9.64
N GLN A 69 10.49 -14.90 8.51
CA GLN A 69 10.82 -14.31 7.22
C GLN A 69 9.86 -13.16 6.86
N LEU A 70 8.56 -13.38 7.02
CA LEU A 70 7.54 -12.37 6.76
C LEU A 70 7.68 -11.15 7.67
N LEU A 71 7.99 -11.34 8.96
CA LEU A 71 8.25 -10.24 9.88
C LEU A 71 9.48 -9.42 9.47
N ARG A 72 10.54 -10.08 8.99
CA ARG A 72 11.72 -9.39 8.47
C ARG A 72 11.39 -8.51 7.26
N MET A 73 10.54 -9.01 6.36
CA MET A 73 10.09 -8.22 5.20
C MET A 73 9.20 -7.04 5.62
N ASP A 74 8.32 -7.23 6.61
CA ASP A 74 7.48 -6.15 7.15
C ASP A 74 8.32 -5.03 7.80
N GLU A 75 9.48 -5.37 8.38
CA GLU A 75 10.40 -4.37 8.91
C GLU A 75 10.99 -3.46 7.82
N GLU A 76 11.22 -3.99 6.61
CA GLU A 76 11.65 -3.19 5.46
C GLU A 76 10.56 -2.22 5.00
N VAL A 77 9.29 -2.67 5.00
CA VAL A 77 8.14 -1.82 4.68
C VAL A 77 8.00 -0.72 5.72
N ARG A 78 8.11 -1.07 7.01
CA ARG A 78 8.07 -0.11 8.13
C ARG A 78 9.16 0.94 7.99
N ALA A 79 10.38 0.54 7.66
CA ALA A 79 11.48 1.46 7.44
C ALA A 79 11.19 2.46 6.29
N ALA A 80 10.65 1.98 5.17
CA ALA A 80 10.26 2.85 4.05
C ALA A 80 9.17 3.87 4.45
N ILE A 81 8.15 3.43 5.19
CA ILE A 81 7.09 4.31 5.71
C ILE A 81 7.67 5.39 6.63
N LEU A 82 8.57 5.04 7.55
CA LEU A 82 9.19 6.00 8.46
C LEU A 82 10.02 7.07 7.72
N VAL A 83 10.75 6.67 6.68
CA VAL A 83 11.49 7.61 5.83
C VAL A 83 10.54 8.59 5.15
N ALA A 84 9.44 8.09 4.59
CA ALA A 84 8.44 8.95 3.95
C ALA A 84 7.78 9.91 4.95
N GLN A 85 7.43 9.45 6.15
CA GLN A 85 6.88 10.30 7.21
C GLN A 85 7.85 11.41 7.64
N ALA A 86 9.14 11.10 7.75
CA ALA A 86 10.16 12.10 8.03
C ALA A 86 10.25 13.15 6.91
N GLY A 87 10.21 12.71 5.65
CA GLY A 87 10.20 13.61 4.49
C GLY A 87 8.99 14.55 4.48
N ILE A 88 7.78 14.01 4.67
CA ILE A 88 6.54 14.80 4.74
C ILE A 88 6.59 15.80 5.91
N SER A 89 7.07 15.37 7.07
CA SER A 89 7.20 16.25 8.24
C SER A 89 8.15 17.42 7.98
N GLY A 90 9.27 17.16 7.29
CA GLY A 90 10.19 18.21 6.85
C GLY A 90 9.54 19.19 5.88
N GLN A 91 8.85 18.68 4.84
CA GLN A 91 8.15 19.52 3.86
C GLN A 91 7.06 20.39 4.51
N LEU A 92 6.33 19.87 5.49
CA LEU A 92 5.33 20.63 6.23
C LEU A 92 5.97 21.75 7.07
N ALA A 93 7.11 21.49 7.70
CA ALA A 93 7.84 22.50 8.45
C ALA A 93 8.34 23.63 7.54
N ASP A 94 8.89 23.28 6.38
CA ASP A 94 9.37 24.23 5.37
C ASP A 94 8.22 25.08 4.82
N ALA A 95 7.11 24.45 4.45
CA ALA A 95 5.91 25.15 3.97
C ALA A 95 5.35 26.12 5.03
N ALA A 96 5.33 25.70 6.30
CA ALA A 96 4.91 26.57 7.40
C ALA A 96 5.87 27.75 7.62
N GLN A 97 7.18 27.56 7.44
CA GLN A 97 8.16 28.64 7.47
C GLN A 97 7.96 29.62 6.33
N VAL A 98 7.82 29.14 5.08
CA VAL A 98 7.57 29.98 3.91
C VAL A 98 6.29 30.79 4.08
N LYS A 99 5.20 30.17 4.55
CA LYS A 99 3.93 30.86 4.80
C LYS A 99 4.08 31.98 5.84
N ARG A 100 4.83 31.74 6.92
CA ARG A 100 5.14 32.76 7.94
C ARG A 100 5.95 33.90 7.37
N HIS A 101 6.98 33.59 6.57
CA HIS A 101 7.82 34.60 5.95
C HIS A 101 7.02 35.49 4.97
N LEU A 102 6.20 34.89 4.10
CA LEU A 102 5.33 35.63 3.19
C LEU A 102 4.34 36.53 3.94
N ARG A 103 3.81 36.05 5.07
CA ARG A 103 2.94 36.87 5.92
C ARG A 103 3.68 38.08 6.49
N GLN A 104 4.88 37.89 7.02
CA GLN A 104 5.71 38.98 7.54
C GLN A 104 6.06 40.01 6.46
N LEU A 105 6.38 39.55 5.24
CA LEU A 105 6.67 40.45 4.11
C LEU A 105 5.44 41.29 3.71
N ARG A 106 4.23 40.69 3.73
CA ARG A 106 2.99 41.43 3.45
C ARG A 106 2.71 42.47 4.53
N GLU A 107 2.87 42.09 5.79
CA GLU A 107 2.69 42.99 6.94
C GLU A 107 3.69 44.15 6.92
N SER A 108 4.97 43.90 6.60
CA SER A 108 5.99 44.93 6.52
C SER A 108 5.86 45.85 5.29
N SER A 109 5.24 45.36 4.21
CA SER A 109 4.98 46.14 2.99
C SER A 109 3.75 47.05 3.11
N GLY A 110 3.13 47.15 4.30
CA GLY A 110 1.94 47.98 4.53
C GLY A 110 0.65 47.43 3.90
N GLN A 111 0.69 46.22 3.31
CA GLN A 111 -0.50 45.50 2.87
C GLN A 111 -1.14 44.80 4.08
N LEU A 112 -1.69 45.61 5.00
CA LEU A 112 -2.61 45.11 6.01
C LEU A 112 -3.81 44.49 5.27
N ALA A 113 -4.20 43.29 5.70
CA ALA A 113 -5.27 42.49 5.14
C ALA A 113 -6.58 43.28 4.96
N SER A 114 -6.71 43.98 3.83
CA SER A 114 -7.94 44.59 3.37
C SER A 114 -8.71 43.57 2.52
N GLU A 115 -9.09 42.47 3.15
CA GLU A 115 -10.09 41.54 2.62
C GLU A 115 -10.97 41.07 3.78
N ARG A 116 -11.65 42.03 4.44
CA ARG A 116 -13.01 41.74 4.87
C ARG A 116 -13.87 41.78 3.61
N VAL A 117 -13.95 40.65 2.91
CA VAL A 117 -15.02 40.43 1.94
C VAL A 117 -16.28 40.19 2.77
N THR A 118 -17.00 41.25 3.07
CA THR A 118 -18.41 41.16 3.47
C THR A 118 -19.18 40.73 2.23
N ILE A 119 -19.53 39.45 2.15
CA ILE A 119 -20.55 38.99 1.22
C ILE A 119 -21.86 39.57 1.74
N ASP A 120 -22.32 40.67 1.16
CA ASP A 120 -23.68 41.14 1.38
C ASP A 120 -24.63 40.06 0.87
N ARG A 121 -25.39 39.50 1.80
CA ARG A 121 -26.46 38.55 1.49
C ARG A 121 -27.71 39.40 1.30
N GLU A 122 -27.99 39.75 0.04
CA GLU A 122 -29.26 40.41 -0.31
C GLU A 122 -30.44 39.47 0.02
N ALA A 123 -31.49 40.10 0.55
CA ALA A 123 -32.69 39.51 1.13
C ALA A 123 -33.74 39.10 0.10
#